data_AF-A0A1Z9LYG0-F1
#
_entry.id   AF-A0A1Z9LYG0-F1
#
_cell.length_a   1.000
_cell.length_b   1.000
_cell.length_c   1.000
_cell.angle_alpha   90.00
_cell.angle_beta   90.00
_cell.angle_gamma   90.00
#
_symmetry.space_group_name_H-M   'P 1'
#
loop_
_entity.id
_entity.type
_entity.pdbx_description
1 polymer ?
#
loop_
_entity_poly.entity_id
_entity_poly.type
_entity_poly.pdbx_seq_one_letter_code
_entity_poly.pdbx_strand_id
1 'polypeptide(L)' 'MNIVLIGATGGIGSEVLKQLSEENNFFIGSNKSDLENYYEMHSCYGAHLDVMEIENFNDFFE' A
#
# COMPACT_ATOMS: atom_id res chain seq x y z
N MET A 1 1.94 14.41 4.50
CA MET A 1 0.56 13.99 4.86
C MET A 1 0.55 12.48 5.11
N ASN A 2 -0.46 11.92 5.79
CA ASN A 2 -0.61 10.47 5.91
C ASN A 2 -1.64 9.99 4.89
N ILE A 3 -1.27 9.02 4.04
CA ILE A 3 -2.09 8.55 2.92
C ILE A 3 -2.21 7.03 2.98
N VAL A 4 -3.45 6.53 2.84
CA VAL A 4 -3.71 5.11 2.61
C VAL A 4 -3.86 4.88 1.11
N LEU A 5 -3.10 3.95 0.54
CA LEU A 5 -3.14 3.63 -0.89
C LEU A 5 -3.48 2.15 -1.11
N ILE A 6 -4.70 1.87 -1.55
CA ILE A 6 -5.17 0.53 -1.93
C ILE A 6 -4.79 0.27 -3.40
N GLY A 7 -4.27 -0.91 -3.69
CA GLY A 7 -3.78 -1.27 -5.03
C GLY A 7 -2.42 -0.66 -5.35
N ALA A 8 -1.60 -0.38 -4.33
CA ALA A 8 -0.33 0.34 -4.45
C ALA A 8 0.72 -0.38 -5.32
N THR A 9 0.62 -1.70 -5.51
CA THR A 9 1.55 -2.46 -6.37
C THR A 9 1.00 -2.71 -7.78
N GLY A 10 -0.16 -2.15 -8.11
CA GLY A 10 -0.72 -2.08 -9.46
C GLY A 10 -0.13 -0.90 -10.26
N GLY A 11 -0.28 -0.89 -11.59
CA GLY A 11 0.45 0.07 -12.44
C GLY A 11 0.27 1.55 -12.07
N ILE A 12 -0.95 2.00 -11.80
CA ILE A 12 -1.21 3.38 -11.37
C ILE A 12 -0.75 3.58 -9.91
N GLY A 13 -1.08 2.65 -9.03
CA GLY A 13 -0.72 2.72 -7.61
C GLY A 13 0.78 2.84 -7.39
N SER A 14 1.58 2.08 -8.15
CA SER A 14 3.04 2.09 -7.99
C SER A 14 3.64 3.41 -8.44
N GLU A 15 3.11 4.01 -9.49
CA GLU A 15 3.59 5.32 -9.97
C GLU A 15 3.19 6.45 -9.00
N VAL A 16 1.97 6.40 -8.46
CA VAL A 16 1.51 7.34 -7.42
C VAL A 16 2.38 7.24 -6.16
N LEU A 17 2.64 6.02 -5.69
CA LEU A 17 3.48 5.78 -4.52
C LEU A 17 4.90 6.31 -4.76
N LYS A 18 5.49 6.01 -5.92
CA LYS A 18 6.83 6.49 -6.28
C LYS A 18 6.93 8.01 -6.25
N GLN A 19 5.95 8.73 -6.80
CA GLN A 19 6.01 10.19 -6.90
C GLN A 19 5.74 10.90 -5.57
N LEU A 20 4.87 10.34 -4.72
CA LEU A 20 4.38 11.04 -3.54
C LEU A 20 5.03 10.59 -2.23
N SER A 21 5.69 9.43 -2.21
CA SER A 21 6.29 8.87 -0.99
C SER A 21 7.46 9.68 -0.44
N GLU A 22 8.11 10.51 -1.26
CA GLU A 22 9.20 11.38 -0.81
C GLU A 22 8.73 12.47 0.17
N GLU A 23 7.45 12.89 0.07
CA GLU A 23 6.89 14.00 0.85
C GLU A 23 5.76 13.56 1.80
N ASN A 24 5.35 12.29 1.73
CA ASN A 24 4.17 11.78 2.43
C ASN A 24 4.42 10.41 3.02
N ASN A 25 3.83 10.16 4.19
CA ASN A 25 3.84 8.85 4.80
C ASN A 25 2.72 8.00 4.17
N PHE A 26 3.09 6.85 3.64
CA PHE A 26 2.15 5.92 3.02
C PHE A 26 1.94 4.67 3.88
N PHE A 27 0.67 4.28 4.01
CA PHE A 27 0.27 2.92 4.38
C PHE A 27 -0.39 2.27 3.16
N ILE A 28 0.21 1.20 2.64
CA ILE A 28 -0.17 0.61 1.37
C ILE A 28 -0.89 -0.73 1.56
N GLY A 29 -1.93 -0.96 0.75
CA GLY A 29 -2.64 -2.23 0.68
C GLY A 29 -2.50 -2.85 -0.70
N SER A 30 -2.17 -4.14 -0.76
CA SER A 30 -2.16 -4.90 -2.01
C SER A 30 -2.40 -6.39 -1.79
N ASN A 31 -3.02 -7.04 -2.77
CA ASN A 31 -3.17 -8.50 -2.78
C ASN A 31 -1.93 -9.23 -3.30
N LYS A 32 -0.88 -8.51 -3.70
CA LYS A 32 0.41 -9.13 -4.04
C LYS A 32 1.23 -9.43 -2.79
N SER A 33 2.04 -10.49 -2.88
CA SER A 33 2.92 -10.93 -1.79
C SER A 33 4.24 -10.16 -1.70
N ASP A 34 4.55 -9.26 -2.64
CA ASP A 34 5.84 -8.58 -2.77
C ASP A 34 5.90 -7.20 -2.08
N LEU A 35 5.04 -6.96 -1.10
CA LEU A 35 4.96 -5.68 -0.38
C LEU A 35 6.27 -5.26 0.30
N GLU A 36 7.06 -6.22 0.78
CA GLU A 36 8.37 -5.95 1.42
C GLU A 36 9.31 -5.17 0.51
N ASN A 37 9.31 -5.47 -0.80
CA ASN A 37 10.12 -4.75 -1.78
C ASN A 37 9.72 -3.27 -1.87
N TYR A 38 8.43 -2.96 -1.70
CA TYR A 38 7.93 -1.59 -1.76
C TYR A 38 8.26 -0.79 -0.49
N TYR A 39 8.38 -1.45 0.66
CA TYR A 39 8.77 -0.79 1.92
C TYR A 39 10.17 -0.20 1.80
N GLU A 40 11.11 -0.98 1.26
CA GLU A 40 12.49 -0.56 1.08
C GLU A 40 12.64 0.52 0.00
N MET A 41 11.91 0.39 -1.12
CA MET A 41 12.03 1.33 -2.24
C MET A 41 11.38 2.70 -1.97
N HIS A 42 10.33 2.74 -1.16
CA HIS A 42 9.48 3.94 -1.04
C HIS A 42 9.28 4.42 0.41
N SER A 43 10.06 3.92 1.37
CA SER A 43 9.96 4.31 2.79
C SER A 43 8.50 4.30 3.30
N CYS A 44 7.76 3.26 2.96
CA CYS A 44 6.35 3.10 3.29
C CYS A 44 6.10 1.85 4.14
N TYR A 45 4.93 1.77 4.76
CA TYR A 45 4.45 0.58 5.46
C TYR A 45 3.22 0.04 4.74
N GLY A 46 2.81 -1.19 5.05
CA GLY A 46 1.58 -1.71 4.49
C GLY A 46 1.21 -3.08 5.03
N ALA A 47 0.14 -3.63 4.48
CA ALA A 47 -0.32 -4.97 4.78
C ALA A 47 -0.95 -5.59 3.53
N HIS A 48 -1.02 -6.92 3.54
CA HIS A 48 -1.77 -7.64 2.53
C HIS A 48 -3.24 -7.24 2.60
N LEU A 49 -3.82 -6.92 1.44
CA LEU A 49 -5.21 -6.51 1.31
C LEU A 49 -5.86 -7.13 0.08
N ASP A 50 -6.83 -8.02 0.32
CA ASP A 50 -7.81 -8.46 -0.65
C ASP A 50 -9.16 -7.80 -0.34
N VAL A 51 -9.55 -6.84 -1.18
CA VAL A 51 -10.82 -6.10 -1.03
C VAL A 51 -12.06 -6.98 -1.26
N MET A 52 -11.89 -8.17 -1.82
CA MET A 52 -12.97 -9.15 -1.98
C MET A 52 -13.21 -9.95 -0.71
N GLU A 53 -12.24 -10.00 0.22
CA GLU A 53 -12.33 -10.66 1.51
C GLU A 53 -12.63 -9.64 2.62
N ILE A 54 -13.90 -9.54 3.02
CA ILE A 54 -14.34 -8.47 3.93
C ILE A 54 -13.67 -8.51 5.31
N GLU A 55 -13.33 -9.69 5.81
CA GLU A 55 -12.59 -9.85 7.06
C GLU A 55 -11.19 -9.25 6.93
N ASN A 56 -10.44 -9.61 5.88
CA ASN A 56 -9.14 -9.03 5.60
C ASN A 56 -9.20 -7.50 5.34
N PHE A 57 -10.25 -7.02 4.68
CA PHE A 57 -10.46 -5.59 4.49
C PHE A 57 -10.65 -4.85 5.81
N ASN A 58 -11.42 -5.40 6.75
CA ASN A 58 -11.62 -4.80 8.06
C ASN A 58 -10.32 -4.82 8.88
N ASP A 59 -9.63 -5.98 8.91
CA ASP A 59 -8.35 -6.15 9.62
C ASP A 59 -7.28 -5.16 9.14
N PHE A 60 -7.34 -4.72 7.89
CA PHE A 60 -6.41 -3.73 7.34
C PHE A 60 -6.56 -2.32 7.97
N PHE A 61 -7.75 -1.98 8.47
CA PHE A 61 -8.08 -0.65 8.99
C PHE A 61 -8.18 -0.57 10.52
N GLU A 62 -8.06 -1.69 11.23
CA GLU A 62 -8.05 -1.76 12.71
C GLU A 62 -6.64 -1.61 13.29
#